data_AF-A0A6C0DSX4-F1
#
_entry.id   AF-A0A6C0DSX4-F1
#
_cell.length_a   1.000
_cell.length_b   1.000
_cell.length_c   1.000
_cell.angle_alpha   90.00
_cell.angle_beta   90.00
_cell.angle_gamma   90.00
#
_symmetry.space_group_name_H-M   'P 1'
#
loop_
_entity.id
_entity.type
_entity.pdbx_description
1 polymer ?
#
loop_
_entity_poly.entity_id
_entity_poly.type
_entity_poly.pdbx_seq_one_letter_code
_entity_poly.pdbx_strand_id
1 'polypeptide(L)'
;MCDFVPGYVTTFCNPHFDKIKEDLVVVGLEDGKIYAVLATKAELLAKLVQRKKQTHLVCYYRNVVFTAAEEKQIFRANVRLVDEAGKKRIAASWMGTMALVMR
;
A
#
# COMPACT_ATOMS: atom_id res chain seq x y z
N MET A 1 16.03 13.18 15.16
CA MET A 1 15.84 12.76 13.76
C MET A 1 14.41 12.27 13.70
N CYS A 2 13.49 13.05 13.12
CA CYS A 2 12.06 12.75 13.24
C CYS A 2 11.75 11.44 12.50
N ASP A 3 11.46 10.37 13.24
CA ASP A 3 10.89 9.12 12.75
C ASP A 3 9.52 9.40 12.14
N PHE A 4 9.49 9.94 10.92
CA PHE A 4 8.26 10.07 10.15
C PHE A 4 7.85 8.66 9.72
N VAL A 5 7.02 8.01 10.54
CA VAL A 5 6.38 6.76 10.17
C VAL A 5 5.39 7.09 9.05
N PRO A 6 5.60 6.59 7.82
CA PRO A 6 4.64 6.78 6.75
C PRO A 6 3.32 6.14 7.17
N GLY A 7 2.19 6.84 7.01
CA GLY A 7 0.89 6.34 7.49
C GLY A 7 0.51 4.98 6.88
N TYR A 8 0.97 4.63 5.68
CA TYR A 8 0.70 3.30 5.13
C TYR A 8 1.29 2.17 5.99
N VAL A 9 2.39 2.42 6.69
CA VAL A 9 3.05 1.45 7.58
C VAL A 9 2.19 1.19 8.81
N THR A 10 1.67 2.25 9.45
CA THR A 10 0.78 2.09 10.61
C THR A 10 -0.49 1.32 10.23
N THR A 11 -0.95 1.51 9.00
CA THR A 11 -2.09 0.79 8.42
C THR A 11 -1.78 -0.69 8.23
N PHE A 12 -0.61 -1.02 7.69
CA PHE A 12 -0.19 -2.41 7.48
C PHE A 12 0.09 -3.16 8.79
N CYS A 13 0.54 -2.46 9.82
CA CYS A 13 0.71 -3.01 11.16
C CYS A 13 -0.61 -3.12 11.95
N ASN A 14 -1.70 -2.55 11.47
CA ASN A 14 -2.99 -2.60 12.15
C ASN A 14 -3.63 -4.00 11.97
N PRO A 15 -3.97 -4.72 13.05
CA PRO A 15 -4.58 -6.05 12.97
C PRO A 15 -5.97 -6.05 12.29
N HIS A 16 -6.63 -4.90 12.20
CA HIS A 16 -7.88 -4.76 11.45
C HIS A 16 -7.65 -4.79 9.93
N PHE A 17 -6.46 -4.45 9.45
CA PHE A 17 -6.14 -4.51 8.02
C PHE A 17 -6.11 -5.95 7.50
N ASP A 18 -5.68 -6.90 8.32
CA ASP A 18 -5.72 -8.33 7.99
C ASP A 18 -7.15 -8.89 7.93
N LYS A 19 -8.15 -8.19 8.49
CA LYS A 19 -9.56 -8.57 8.38
C LYS A 19 -10.20 -8.17 7.05
N ILE A 20 -9.54 -7.32 6.25
CA ILE A 20 -9.98 -6.99 4.89
C ILE A 20 -9.75 -8.23 4.03
N LYS A 21 -10.83 -8.76 3.44
CA LYS A 21 -10.82 -10.01 2.66
C LYS A 21 -10.55 -9.78 1.18
N GLU A 22 -10.59 -8.53 0.76
CA GLU A 22 -10.48 -8.13 -0.62
C GLU A 22 -9.04 -8.21 -1.11
N ASP A 23 -8.91 -8.53 -2.39
CA ASP A 23 -7.62 -8.79 -3.01
C ASP A 23 -6.80 -7.52 -3.24
N LEU A 24 -7.43 -6.34 -3.26
CA LEU A 24 -6.77 -5.06 -3.54
C LEU A 24 -7.19 -3.99 -2.54
N VAL A 25 -6.21 -3.38 -1.88
CA VAL A 25 -6.45 -2.30 -0.90
C VAL A 25 -5.55 -1.12 -1.21
N VAL A 26 -6.15 0.05 -1.40
CA VAL A 26 -5.46 1.29 -1.71
C VAL A 26 -5.38 2.16 -0.46
N VAL A 27 -4.16 2.47 -0.05
CA VAL A 27 -3.81 3.19 1.17
C VAL A 27 -3.04 4.45 0.81
N GLY A 28 -3.28 5.55 1.52
CA GLY A 28 -2.47 6.77 1.41
C GLY A 28 -1.06 6.54 1.93
N LEU A 29 -0.05 6.91 1.15
CA LEU A 29 1.35 6.76 1.57
C LEU A 29 1.65 7.63 2.81
N GLU A 30 1.14 8.85 2.84
CA GLU A 30 1.40 9.79 3.94
C GLU A 30 0.42 9.62 5.10
N ASP A 31 -0.89 9.63 4.84
CA ASP A 31 -1.92 9.57 5.89
C ASP A 31 -2.24 8.17 6.41
N GLY A 32 -1.94 7.10 5.67
CA GLY A 32 -2.37 5.73 6.02
C GLY A 32 -3.87 5.47 5.87
N LYS A 33 -4.64 6.44 5.36
CA LYS A 33 -6.08 6.22 5.18
C LYS A 33 -6.32 5.23 4.04
N ILE A 34 -7.28 4.33 4.22
CA ILE A 34 -7.75 3.44 3.17
C ILE A 34 -8.67 4.25 2.25
N TYR A 35 -8.28 4.43 0.99
CA TYR A 35 -9.03 5.17 -0.01
C TYR A 35 -9.96 4.30 -0.84
N ALA A 36 -9.57 3.04 -1.06
CA ALA A 36 -10.39 2.09 -1.79
C ALA A 36 -10.05 0.67 -1.35
N VAL A 37 -11.08 -0.16 -1.32
CA VAL A 37 -10.99 -1.60 -1.18
C VAL A 37 -11.69 -2.17 -2.40
N LEU A 38 -10.99 -2.98 -3.18
CA LEU A 38 -11.39 -3.41 -4.51
C LEU A 38 -11.24 -4.92 -4.62
N ALA A 39 -12.18 -5.58 -5.30
CA ALA A 39 -12.11 -7.01 -5.53
C ALA A 39 -11.32 -7.34 -6.80
N THR A 40 -11.31 -6.44 -7.78
CA THR A 40 -10.69 -6.71 -9.08
C THR A 40 -9.70 -5.64 -9.53
N LYS A 41 -8.69 -6.06 -10.29
CA LYS A 41 -7.69 -5.14 -10.88
C LYS A 41 -8.29 -4.15 -11.88
N ALA A 42 -9.39 -4.55 -12.55
CA ALA A 42 -10.09 -3.69 -13.50
C ALA A 42 -10.65 -2.43 -12.81
N GLU A 43 -11.21 -2.59 -11.61
CA GLU A 43 -11.69 -1.46 -10.81
C GLU A 43 -10.53 -0.55 -10.38
N LEU A 44 -9.38 -1.13 -10.04
CA LEU A 44 -8.19 -0.34 -9.69
C LEU A 44 -7.77 0.52 -10.88
N LEU A 45 -7.61 -0.07 -12.05
CA LEU A 45 -7.21 0.65 -13.27
C LEU A 45 -8.24 1.73 -13.65
N ALA A 46 -9.53 1.44 -13.55
CA ALA A 46 -10.59 2.41 -13.82
C ALA A 46 -10.49 3.63 -12.87
N LYS A 47 -10.25 3.40 -11.57
CA LYS A 47 -10.05 4.47 -10.59
C LYS A 47 -8.78 5.28 -10.84
N LEU A 48 -7.72 4.64 -11.34
CA LEU A 48 -6.46 5.32 -11.66
C LEU A 48 -6.59 6.21 -12.89
N VAL A 49 -7.33 5.78 -13.92
CA VAL A 49 -7.57 6.58 -15.14
C VAL A 49 -8.31 7.88 -14.82
N GLN A 50 -9.26 7.84 -13.87
CA GLN A 50 -10.04 9.02 -13.49
C GLN A 50 -9.30 9.96 -12.50
N ARG A 51 -8.14 9.56 -12.00
CA ARG A 51 -7.42 10.32 -10.96
C ARG A 51 -6.58 11.45 -11.57
N LYS A 52 -6.93 12.69 -11.20
CA LYS A 52 -6.15 13.90 -11.52
C LYS A 52 -5.16 14.34 -10.42
N LYS A 53 -5.22 13.74 -9.22
CA LYS A 53 -4.40 14.16 -8.05
C LYS A 53 -3.09 13.39 -7.94
N GLN A 54 -2.00 14.12 -7.69
CA GLN A 54 -0.63 13.63 -7.46
C GLN A 54 -0.38 13.02 -6.06
N THR A 55 -1.42 12.60 -5.33
CA THR A 55 -1.23 12.05 -3.98
C THR A 55 -0.62 10.66 -4.06
N HIS A 56 0.51 10.47 -3.39
CA HIS A 56 1.23 9.20 -3.36
C HIS A 56 0.38 8.15 -2.63
N LEU A 57 0.14 7.02 -3.29
CA LEU A 57 -0.60 5.90 -2.72
C LEU A 57 0.22 4.63 -2.70
N VAL A 58 -0.22 3.70 -1.87
CA VAL A 58 0.23 2.32 -1.83
C VAL A 58 -0.97 1.42 -2.12
N CYS A 59 -0.88 0.58 -3.14
CA CYS A 59 -1.86 -0.46 -3.42
C CYS A 59 -1.27 -1.79 -2.94
N TYR A 60 -1.86 -2.29 -1.86
CA TYR A 60 -1.64 -3.64 -1.38
C TYR A 60 -2.46 -4.63 -2.22
N TYR A 61 -1.86 -5.75 -2.61
CA TYR A 61 -2.54 -6.78 -3.39
C TYR A 61 -2.25 -8.19 -2.90
N ARG A 62 -3.25 -9.08 -2.99
CA ARG A 62 -3.16 -10.52 -2.66
C ARG A 62 -3.60 -11.34 -3.86
N ASN A 63 -2.81 -12.35 -4.24
CA ASN A 63 -3.15 -13.28 -5.34
C ASN A 63 -3.46 -12.63 -6.71
N VAL A 64 -3.15 -11.34 -6.90
CA VAL A 64 -3.31 -10.63 -8.17
C VAL A 64 -1.96 -10.55 -8.87
N VAL A 65 -1.96 -10.86 -10.17
CA VAL A 65 -0.79 -10.68 -11.03
C VAL A 65 -1.05 -9.49 -11.95
N PHE A 66 -0.13 -8.52 -11.91
CA PHE A 66 -0.10 -7.40 -12.83
C PHE A 66 0.84 -7.69 -13.99
N THR A 67 0.44 -7.27 -15.18
CA THR A 67 1.32 -7.24 -16.35
C THR A 67 2.23 -6.01 -16.29
N ALA A 68 3.39 -6.07 -16.95
CA ALA A 68 4.33 -4.94 -16.99
C ALA A 68 3.69 -3.63 -17.52
N ALA A 69 2.70 -3.74 -18.42
CA ALA A 69 1.96 -2.58 -18.91
C ALA A 69 1.06 -1.97 -17.81
N GLU A 70 0.35 -2.81 -17.05
CA GLU A 70 -0.49 -2.39 -15.92
C GLU A 70 0.37 -1.77 -14.81
N GLU A 71 1.49 -2.40 -14.45
CA GLU A 71 2.44 -1.86 -13.46
C GLU A 71 2.94 -0.47 -13.86
N LYS A 72 3.29 -0.29 -15.14
CA LYS A 72 3.72 1.00 -15.68
C LYS A 72 2.62 2.06 -15.58
N GLN A 73 1.36 1.67 -15.82
CA GLN A 73 0.22 2.57 -15.68
C GLN A 73 -0.02 2.96 -14.21
N ILE A 74 0.08 2.00 -13.30
CA ILE A 74 -0.07 2.21 -11.85
C ILE A 74 1.04 3.11 -11.33
N PHE A 75 2.28 2.88 -11.76
CA PHE A 75 3.43 3.71 -11.40
C PHE A 75 3.28 5.15 -11.93
N ARG A 76 2.80 5.32 -13.18
CA ARG A 76 2.48 6.65 -13.74
C ARG A 76 1.40 7.39 -12.95
N ALA A 77 0.52 6.66 -12.27
CA ALA A 77 -0.51 7.21 -11.41
C ALA A 77 -0.03 7.49 -9.97
N ASN A 78 1.29 7.44 -9.71
CA ASN A 78 1.92 7.62 -8.39
C ASN A 78 1.42 6.62 -7.32
N VAL A 79 1.15 5.39 -7.75
CA VAL A 79 0.75 4.31 -6.85
C VAL A 79 1.84 3.25 -6.79
N ARG A 80 2.27 2.89 -5.58
CA ARG A 80 3.23 1.81 -5.34
C ARG A 80 2.50 0.50 -5.09
N LEU A 81 2.89 -0.54 -5.80
CA LEU A 81 2.37 -1.89 -5.60
C LEU A 81 3.13 -2.56 -4.45
N VAL A 82 2.40 -3.16 -3.52
CA VAL A 82 2.94 -3.90 -2.38
C VAL A 82 2.24 -5.25 -2.30
N ASP A 83 3.02 -6.30 -2.45
CA ASP A 83 2.56 -7.68 -2.28
C ASP A 83 2.57 -8.07 -0.79
N GLU A 84 2.13 -9.29 -0.48
CA GLU A 84 2.17 -9.81 0.89
C GLU A 84 3.60 -9.86 1.47
N ALA A 85 4.60 -10.25 0.69
CA ALA A 85 5.98 -10.25 1.17
C ALA A 85 6.50 -8.81 1.35
N GLY A 86 6.11 -7.88 0.48
CA GLY A 86 6.32 -6.44 0.65
C GLY A 86 5.75 -5.93 1.97
N LYS A 87 4.47 -6.23 2.28
CA LYS A 87 3.83 -5.86 3.55
C LYS A 87 4.62 -6.39 4.75
N LYS A 88 4.97 -7.68 4.73
CA LYS A 88 5.75 -8.33 5.82
C LYS A 88 7.11 -7.68 6.01
N ARG A 89 7.83 -7.38 4.91
CA ARG A 89 9.13 -6.67 4.95
C ARG A 89 9.01 -5.27 5.53
N ILE A 90 7.99 -4.51 5.12
CA ILE A 90 7.72 -3.17 5.66
C ILE A 90 7.45 -3.26 7.17
N ALA A 91 6.52 -4.12 7.59
CA ALA A 91 6.20 -4.29 9.02
C ALA A 91 7.44 -4.74 9.84
N ALA A 92 8.21 -5.70 9.32
CA ALA A 92 9.43 -6.20 9.97
C ALA A 92 10.54 -5.14 10.04
N SER A 93 10.74 -4.36 8.99
CA SER A 93 11.74 -3.27 8.98
C SER A 93 11.46 -2.28 10.10
N TRP A 94 10.20 -1.90 10.30
CA TRP A 94 9.83 -0.94 11.33
C TRP A 94 9.88 -1.52 12.74
N MET A 95 9.45 -2.77 12.93
CA MET A 95 9.62 -3.46 14.22
C MET A 95 11.10 -3.65 14.59
N GLY A 96 11.96 -3.90 13.60
CA GLY A 96 13.41 -4.00 13.79
C GLY A 96 14.06 -2.67 14.16
N THR A 97 13.60 -1.55 13.58
CA THR A 97 14.08 -0.20 13.96
C THR A 97 13.72 0.14 15.40
N MET A 98 12.53 -0.22 15.88
CA MET A 98 12.14 0.00 17.28
C MET A 98 13.03 -0.78 18.27
N ALA A 99 13.49 -1.97 17.91
CA ALA A 99 14.39 -2.76 18.75
C ALA A 99 15.81 -2.17 18.86
N LEU A 100 16.23 -1.34 17.90
CA LEU A 100 17.56 -0.74 17.89
C LEU A 100 17.63 0.63 18.59
N VAL A 101 16.50 1.33 18.73
CA VAL A 101 16.41 2.64 19.41
C VAL A 101 16.23 2.49 20.93
N MET A 102 15.96 1.27 21.43
CA MET A 102 15.88 0.95 22.87
C MET A 102 17.20 0.45 23.48
N ARG A 103 18.33 0.59 22.79
CA ARG A 103 19.67 0.28 23.34
C ARG A 103 20.50 1.53 23.57
#